data_AF-A0A3M1GBZ1-F1
#
_entry.id   AF-A0A3M1GBZ1-F1
#
_cell.length_a   1.000
_cell.length_b   1.000
_cell.length_c   1.000
_cell.angle_alpha   90.00
_cell.angle_beta   90.00
_cell.angle_gamma   90.00
#
_symmetry.space_group_name_H-M   'P 1'
#
loop_
_entity.id
_entity.type
_entity.pdbx_description
1 polymer ?
#
loop_
_entity_poly.entity_id
_entity_poly.type
_entity_poly.pdbx_seq_one_letter_code
_entity_poly.pdbx_strand_id
1 'polypeptide(L)'
;EYEADRIGAEICGQPLALASALAKLQTAAVRIDNAAAERNPATAHLFIVNPLHAQRIDSLFSTHPSVEDRIARLQAMARGGLGPAPAPRRQAGPWG
;
A
#
# COMPACT_ATOMS: atom_id res chain seq x y z
N GLU A 1 -1.54 7.15 6.95
CA GLU A 1 -0.72 6.15 6.21
C GLU A 1 0.42 5.55 7.01
N TYR A 2 1.54 6.23 7.27
CA TYR A 2 2.71 5.58 7.89
C TYR A 2 2.43 4.91 9.23
N GLU A 3 1.71 5.59 10.12
CA GLU A 3 1.34 4.99 11.42
C GLU A 3 0.42 3.79 11.24
N ALA A 4 -0.49 3.84 10.27
CA ALA A 4 -1.37 2.72 9.96
C ALA A 4 -0.58 1.51 9.43
N ASP A 5 0.41 1.72 8.56
CA ASP A 5 1.28 0.64 8.08
C ASP A 5 2.14 0.05 9.20
N ARG A 6 2.72 0.92 10.05
CA ARG A 6 3.54 0.51 11.19
C ARG A 6 2.72 -0.34 12.17
N ILE A 7 1.58 0.18 12.60
CA ILE A 7 0.67 -0.52 13.52
C ILE A 7 0.14 -1.80 12.87
N GLY A 8 -0.23 -1.75 11.58
CA GLY A 8 -0.67 -2.93 10.84
C GLY A 8 0.42 -4.01 10.77
N ALA A 9 1.67 -3.63 10.52
CA ALA A 9 2.83 -4.52 10.50
C ALA A 9 3.14 -5.11 11.88
N GLU A 10 2.97 -4.33 12.95
CA GLU A 10 3.13 -4.79 14.33
C GLU A 10 2.04 -5.78 14.73
N ILE A 11 0.78 -5.50 14.37
CA ILE A 11 -0.35 -6.40 14.63
C ILE A 11 -0.20 -7.72 13.88
N CYS A 12 0.18 -7.67 12.59
CA CYS A 12 0.30 -8.88 11.79
C CYS A 12 1.64 -9.61 11.96
N GLY A 13 2.67 -8.94 12.51
CA GLY A 13 4.03 -9.45 12.62
C GLY A 13 4.73 -9.68 11.27
N GLN A 14 4.16 -9.17 10.16
CA GLN A 14 4.60 -9.45 8.79
C GLN A 14 4.84 -8.18 7.97
N PRO A 15 5.82 -7.35 8.36
CA PRO A 15 6.15 -6.12 7.63
C PRO A 15 6.46 -6.36 6.14
N LEU A 16 7.17 -7.45 5.80
CA LEU A 16 7.50 -7.77 4.40
C LEU A 16 6.29 -8.21 3.57
N ALA A 17 5.31 -8.90 4.17
CA ALA A 17 4.09 -9.29 3.47
C ALA A 17 3.24 -8.05 3.15
N LEU A 18 3.15 -7.11 4.09
CA LEU A 18 2.47 -5.83 3.88
C LEU A 18 3.17 -5.00 2.80
N ALA A 19 4.50 -4.94 2.82
CA ALA A 19 5.29 -4.28 1.76
C ALA A 19 5.02 -4.90 0.37
N SER A 20 4.96 -6.24 0.28
CA SER A 20 4.63 -6.94 -0.96
C SER A 20 3.21 -6.65 -1.44
N ALA A 21 2.23 -6.57 -0.53
CA ALA A 21 0.86 -6.24 -0.86
C ALA A 21 0.75 -4.81 -1.43
N LEU A 22 1.40 -3.83 -0.80
CA LEU A 22 1.45 -2.45 -1.29
C LEU A 22 2.06 -2.36 -2.70
N ALA A 23 3.18 -3.05 -2.95
CA ALA A 23 3.81 -3.07 -4.27
C ALA A 23 2.88 -3.66 -5.35
N LYS A 24 2.12 -4.71 -5.01
CA LYS A 24 1.12 -5.32 -5.92
C LYS A 24 -0.04 -4.36 -6.19
N LEU A 25 -0.55 -3.67 -5.16
CA LEU A 25 -1.62 -2.69 -5.32
C LEU A 25 -1.19 -1.53 -6.22
N GLN A 26 0.01 -1.00 -6.01
CA GLN A 26 0.56 0.06 -6.86
C GLN A 26 0.70 -0.40 -8.32
N THR A 27 1.25 -1.60 -8.51
CA THR A 27 1.41 -2.19 -9.85
C THR A 27 0.06 -2.43 -10.53
N ALA A 28 -0.98 -2.78 -9.77
CA ALA A 28 -2.32 -3.00 -10.30
C ALA A 28 -3.03 -1.67 -10.59
N ALA A 29 -2.87 -0.66 -9.73
CA ALA A 29 -3.45 0.66 -9.90
C ALA A 29 -3.03 1.27 -11.25
N VAL A 30 -1.72 1.25 -11.55
CA VAL A 30 -1.16 1.77 -12.82
C VAL A 30 -1.80 1.15 -14.08
N ARG A 31 -2.38 -0.05 -13.98
CA ARG A 31 -3.01 -0.74 -15.12
C ARG A 31 -4.50 -0.42 -15.26
N ILE A 32 -5.14 0.08 -14.21
CA ILE A 32 -6.58 0.32 -14.17
C ILE A 32 -6.80 1.81 -14.28
N ASP A 33 -7.17 2.27 -15.46
CA ASP A 33 -7.56 3.67 -15.64
C ASP A 33 -8.88 3.95 -14.92
N ASN A 34 -8.81 4.69 -13.81
CA ASN A 34 -9.96 5.06 -13.01
C ASN A 34 -10.41 6.47 -13.39
N ALA A 35 -11.05 6.58 -14.56
CA ALA A 35 -11.54 7.86 -15.09
C ALA A 35 -12.48 8.61 -14.13
N ALA A 36 -13.16 7.92 -13.20
CA ALA A 36 -13.97 8.57 -12.16
C ALA A 36 -13.10 9.27 -11.10
N ALA A 37 -12.00 8.65 -10.68
CA ALA A 37 -11.02 9.27 -9.79
C ALA A 37 -10.26 10.40 -10.51
N GLU A 38 -9.91 10.24 -11.79
CA GLU A 38 -9.24 11.31 -12.56
C GLU A 38 -10.09 12.57 -12.70
N ARG A 39 -11.40 12.41 -12.86
CA ARG A 39 -12.34 13.54 -12.91
C ARG A 39 -12.62 14.17 -11.55
N ASN A 40 -12.27 13.51 -10.45
CA ASN A 40 -12.45 14.04 -9.10
C ASN A 40 -11.17 13.89 -8.28
N PRO A 41 -10.15 14.70 -8.57
CA PRO A 41 -8.85 14.56 -7.91
C PRO A 41 -8.92 14.85 -6.40
N ALA A 42 -9.98 15.51 -5.92
CA ALA A 42 -10.20 15.73 -4.50
C ALA A 42 -10.53 14.43 -3.73
N THR A 43 -10.99 13.35 -4.37
CA THR A 43 -11.24 12.05 -3.69
C THR A 43 -10.02 11.16 -3.62
N ALA A 44 -8.90 11.59 -4.21
CA ALA A 44 -7.60 10.92 -4.17
C ALA A 44 -7.21 10.41 -2.77
N HIS A 45 -7.46 11.20 -1.73
CA HIS A 45 -7.14 10.88 -0.33
C HIS A 45 -7.94 9.69 0.26
N LEU A 46 -8.99 9.22 -0.42
CA LEU A 46 -9.75 8.03 -0.01
C LEU A 46 -9.09 6.72 -0.48
N PHE A 47 -8.11 6.80 -1.39
CA PHE A 47 -7.47 5.64 -1.98
C PHE A 47 -6.17 5.27 -1.27
N ILE A 48 -5.96 3.96 -1.09
CA ILE A 48 -4.75 3.40 -0.46
C ILE A 48 -3.51 3.59 -1.36
N VAL A 49 -3.71 3.59 -2.69
CA VAL A 49 -2.70 3.82 -3.72
C VAL A 49 -3.26 4.84 -4.72
N ASN A 50 -2.40 5.74 -5.21
CA ASN A 50 -2.81 6.78 -6.14
C ASN A 50 -3.39 6.15 -7.43
N PRO A 51 -4.68 6.36 -7.75
CA PRO A 51 -5.31 5.83 -8.96
C PRO A 51 -5.17 6.78 -10.16
N LEU A 52 -4.40 7.86 -10.03
CA LEU A 52 -4.17 8.87 -11.05
C LEU A 52 -2.82 8.58 -11.71
N HIS A 53 -2.86 8.06 -12.94
CA HIS A 53 -1.66 7.66 -13.67
C HIS A 53 -1.47 8.51 -14.93
N ALA A 54 -2.55 9.06 -15.50
CA ALA A 54 -2.51 9.74 -16.79
C ALA A 54 -1.94 11.16 -16.73
N GLN A 55 -1.97 11.83 -15.57
CA GLN A 55 -1.69 13.27 -15.46
C GLN A 55 -0.62 13.66 -14.44
N ARG A 56 0.17 12.71 -13.86
CA ARG A 56 1.24 12.96 -12.86
C ARG A 56 0.90 14.12 -11.89
N ILE A 57 -0.30 14.10 -11.32
CA ILE A 57 -0.68 15.13 -10.35
C ILE A 57 -0.17 14.68 -8.98
N ASP A 58 1.15 14.71 -8.82
CA ASP A 58 1.85 14.26 -7.61
C ASP A 58 1.54 15.18 -6.40
N SER A 59 1.08 16.41 -6.67
CA SER A 59 0.75 17.42 -5.65
C SER A 59 -0.50 17.08 -4.83
N LEU A 60 -1.45 16.32 -5.37
CA LEU A 60 -2.70 15.98 -4.67
C LEU A 60 -2.52 14.92 -3.58
N PHE A 61 -1.43 14.15 -3.66
CA PHE A 61 -1.05 13.17 -2.65
C PHE A 61 0.01 13.71 -1.69
N SER A 62 0.38 14.99 -1.74
CA SER A 62 1.44 15.55 -0.87
C SER A 62 1.15 15.47 0.64
N THR A 63 -0.10 15.24 1.04
CA THR A 63 -0.47 14.97 2.44
C THR A 63 -0.23 13.52 2.86
N HIS A 64 0.05 12.64 1.90
CA HIS A 64 0.35 11.23 2.12
C HIS A 64 1.73 10.89 1.55
N PRO A 65 2.50 10.07 2.27
CA PRO A 65 3.76 9.61 1.74
C PRO A 65 3.59 8.71 0.51
N SER A 66 4.60 8.70 -0.35
CA SER A 66 4.64 7.82 -1.51
C SER A 66 4.55 6.34 -1.08
N VAL A 67 4.01 5.49 -1.96
CA VAL A 67 3.93 4.04 -1.69
C VAL A 67 5.33 3.44 -1.56
N GLU A 68 6.29 3.97 -2.31
CA GLU A 68 7.70 3.63 -2.24
C GLU A 68 8.28 3.88 -0.85
N ASP A 69 8.02 5.06 -0.26
CA ASP A 69 8.51 5.38 1.09
C ASP A 69 7.86 4.48 2.15
N ARG A 70 6.58 4.14 1.98
CA ARG A 70 5.87 3.18 2.85
C ARG A 70 6.52 1.80 2.78
N ILE A 71 6.81 1.30 1.58
CA ILE A 71 7.52 0.03 1.35
C ILE A 71 8.90 0.04 2.00
N ALA A 72 9.68 1.11 1.79
CA ALA A 72 11.04 1.23 2.32
C ALA A 72 11.05 1.16 3.86
N ARG A 73 10.07 1.80 4.52
CA ARG A 73 9.93 1.77 5.98
C ARG A 73 9.54 0.39 6.50
N LEU A 74 8.60 -0.30 5.85
CA LEU A 74 8.23 -1.67 6.20
C LEU A 74 9.42 -2.63 6.05
N GLN A 75 10.22 -2.48 4.99
CA GLN A 75 11.46 -3.24 4.83
C GLN A 75 12.48 -2.92 5.93
N ALA A 76 12.58 -1.66 6.36
CA ALA A 76 13.43 -1.27 7.48
C ALA A 76 12.95 -1.87 8.81
N MET A 77 11.64 -1.92 9.08
CA MET A 77 11.07 -2.57 10.27
C MET A 77 11.41 -4.05 10.33
N ALA A 78 11.36 -4.76 9.20
CA ALA A 78 11.76 -6.17 9.11
C ALA A 78 13.24 -6.40 9.44
N ARG A 79 14.11 -5.46 9.05
CA ARG A 79 15.55 -5.50 9.37
C ARG A 79 15.87 -5.17 10.82
N GLY A 80 15.01 -4.40 11.50
CA GLY A 80 15.23 -3.87 12.84
C GLY A 80 14.77 -4.73 14.02
N GLY A 81 14.19 -5.92 13.78
CA GLY A 81 13.84 -6.85 14.87
C GLY A 81 12.41 -7.38 14.88
N LEU A 82 11.53 -6.96 13.97
CA LEU A 82 10.33 -7.75 13.65
C LEU A 82 10.78 -8.95 12.80
N GLY A 83 11.26 -10.00 13.47
CA GLY A 83 11.55 -11.29 12.85
C GLY A 83 10.31 -11.82 12.11
N PRO A 84 10.49 -12.61 11.03
CA PRO A 84 9.37 -13.02 10.19
C PRO A 84 8.35 -13.84 10.99
N ALA A 85 7.15 -13.31 11.20
CA ALA A 85 6.03 -14.12 11.67
C ALA A 85 5.66 -15.19 10.61
N PRO A 86 5.21 -16.39 11.03
CA PRO A 86 4.96 -17.50 10.12
C PRO A 86 4.03 -17.10 8.97
N ALA A 87 4.44 -17.39 7.73
CA ALA A 87 3.73 -16.99 6.51
C ALA A 87 2.23 -17.31 6.59
N PRO A 88 1.34 -16.42 6.09
CA PRO A 88 -0.08 -16.67 6.14
C PRO A 88 -0.37 -17.92 5.31
N ARG A 89 -0.91 -18.95 5.96
CA ARG A 89 -1.43 -20.12 5.24
C ARG A 89 -2.50 -19.60 4.28
N ARG A 90 -2.38 -19.91 2.99
CA ARG A 90 -3.47 -19.72 2.01
C ARG A 90 -4.63 -20.58 2.49
N GLN A 91 -5.47 -20.01 3.34
CA GLN A 91 -6.76 -20.58 3.65
C GLN A 91 -7.62 -20.31 2.41
N ALA A 92 -8.08 -21.39 1.77
CA ALA A 92 -9.14 -21.28 0.78
C ALA A 92 -10.32 -20.61 1.49
N GLY A 93 -10.63 -19.38 1.10
CA GLY A 93 -11.85 -18.72 1.56
C GLY A 93 -13.07 -19.49 1.05
N PRO A 94 -14.27 -19.25 1.59
CA PRO A 94 -15.48 -19.95 1.20
C PRO A 94 -15.91 -19.72 -0.27
N TRP A 95 -15.16 -18.93 -1.02
CA TRP A 95 -15.48 -18.54 -2.40
C TRP A 95 -14.61 -19.21 -3.48
N GLY A 96 -13.75 -20.17 -3.13
CA GLY A 96 -13.01 -20.99 -4.09
C GLY A 96 -11.83 -20.30 -4.75
#